data_AF-A0A3M1I5F5-F1
#
_entry.id   AF-A0A3M1I5F5-F1
#
_cell.length_a   1.000
_cell.length_b   1.000
_cell.length_c   1.000
_cell.angle_alpha   90.00
_cell.angle_beta   90.00
_cell.angle_gamma   90.00
#
_symmetry.space_group_name_H-M   'P 1'
#
loop_
_entity.id
_entity.type
_entity.pdbx_description
1 polymer ?
#
loop_
_entity_poly.entity_id
_entity_poly.type
_entity_poly.pdbx_seq_one_letter_code
_entity_poly.pdbx_strand_id
1 'polypeptide(L)'
;YGGWGLYTDEGSSHILFENNLVYRTKTGGFHQHYGRENIVRNNILAFAKEQQLQVSRVEDHLSFTFENNILLWDEGELARGPWDRVRVRMRRNLYWPMHGGPVRFGDQSFEAWQAAGHDEGSLVADPMFLNARQGDFRLRPDSPALGLGFKPFDPDEAGVRGPDAWRRLARDYPWPELQLPPPPPPLPIRDDFEGTPAGQPSDAAEVHVENRGDTIAVTDTTAASGRHSLEIRDAPGLERAFNPHLVYRPNHREGQTRMEFDLRLETNAWLVVEWRDYQGGGYRTGPMVVFRQGRLELPGQPPRPLPMDRWLHCRIVGGLGDRAPAGWSFQLTGEDVAIDFQGLPPARKAFRELDWVGFISNARQTTRVYLDNLQIVPSEE
;
A
#
# COMPACT_ATOMS: atom_id res chain seq x y z
N TYR A 1 11.65 -5.96 -4.69
CA TYR A 1 13.05 -5.57 -4.47
C TYR A 1 13.25 -4.15 -4.98
N GLY A 2 14.09 -3.35 -4.31
CA GLY A 2 14.37 -1.95 -4.70
C GLY A 2 15.53 -1.85 -5.68
N GLY A 3 15.57 -0.76 -6.45
CA GLY A 3 16.70 -0.43 -7.32
C GLY A 3 17.25 0.94 -6.95
N TRP A 4 18.14 0.99 -5.96
CA TRP A 4 18.79 2.20 -5.43
C TRP A 4 20.14 2.43 -6.08
N GLY A 5 20.56 3.70 -6.19
CA GLY A 5 21.90 4.05 -6.67
C GLY A 5 22.96 3.97 -5.58
N LEU A 6 22.85 4.82 -4.56
CA LEU A 6 23.72 4.83 -3.39
C LEU A 6 22.97 4.24 -2.19
N TYR A 7 23.50 3.18 -1.61
CA TYR A 7 22.82 2.41 -0.57
C TYR A 7 23.76 2.13 0.60
N THR A 8 23.24 2.24 1.82
CA THR A 8 23.97 1.96 3.06
C THR A 8 23.20 0.93 3.86
N ASP A 9 23.86 -0.17 4.26
CA ASP A 9 23.28 -1.26 5.05
C ASP A 9 23.94 -1.37 6.43
N GLU A 10 23.60 -2.42 7.21
CA GLU A 10 24.16 -2.62 8.54
C GLU A 10 25.69 -2.48 8.58
N GLY A 11 26.19 -1.63 9.48
CA GLY A 11 27.63 -1.36 9.64
C GLY A 11 28.18 -0.19 8.82
N SER A 12 27.37 0.44 7.95
CA SER A 12 27.81 1.59 7.14
C SER A 12 28.00 2.85 7.98
N SER A 13 29.26 3.17 8.34
CA SER A 13 29.58 4.35 9.15
C SER A 13 30.70 5.18 8.53
N HIS A 14 30.57 6.50 8.63
CA HIS A 14 31.57 7.48 8.17
C HIS A 14 31.95 7.34 6.69
N ILE A 15 31.04 6.82 5.86
CA ILE A 15 31.23 6.69 4.42
C ILE A 15 31.04 8.05 3.76
N LEU A 16 31.94 8.40 2.84
CA LEU A 16 31.84 9.58 1.98
C LEU A 16 31.33 9.17 0.60
N PHE A 17 30.12 9.63 0.26
CA PHE A 17 29.54 9.60 -1.06
C PHE A 17 29.71 10.97 -1.71
N GLU A 18 30.71 11.11 -2.58
CA GLU A 18 31.04 12.37 -3.22
C GLU A 18 31.26 12.21 -4.73
N ASN A 19 30.79 13.21 -5.49
CA ASN A 19 30.97 13.30 -6.95
C ASN A 19 30.37 12.11 -7.72
N ASN A 20 29.20 11.62 -7.29
CA ASN A 20 28.48 10.55 -7.98
C ASN A 20 27.41 11.13 -8.90
N LEU A 21 27.32 10.58 -10.11
CA LEU A 21 26.17 10.74 -10.98
C LEU A 21 25.31 9.47 -10.90
N VAL A 22 24.09 9.62 -10.39
CA VAL A 22 23.12 8.54 -10.24
C VAL A 22 21.86 8.94 -10.98
N TYR A 23 21.43 8.13 -11.95
CA TYR A 23 20.22 8.45 -12.70
C TYR A 23 19.43 7.23 -13.17
N ARG A 24 18.11 7.41 -13.34
CA ARG A 24 17.16 6.39 -13.83
C ARG A 24 17.14 5.12 -12.98
N THR A 25 17.20 5.30 -11.67
CA THR A 25 16.99 4.21 -10.70
C THR A 25 15.49 3.94 -10.52
N LYS A 26 15.13 2.74 -10.06
CA LYS A 26 13.72 2.44 -9.77
C LYS A 26 13.27 3.15 -8.48
N THR A 27 14.07 2.99 -7.44
CA THR A 27 13.70 3.31 -6.06
C THR A 27 14.87 4.12 -5.50
N GLY A 28 14.84 5.45 -5.50
CA GLY A 28 15.88 6.29 -4.87
C GLY A 28 17.19 6.45 -5.64
N GLY A 29 17.72 7.68 -5.66
CA GLY A 29 19.12 7.96 -5.94
C GLY A 29 20.03 7.66 -4.74
N PHE A 30 19.53 7.91 -3.53
CA PHE A 30 20.20 7.57 -2.27
C PHE A 30 19.22 6.94 -1.27
N HIS A 31 19.67 5.89 -0.58
CA HIS A 31 18.94 5.25 0.51
C HIS A 31 19.82 5.04 1.73
N GLN A 32 19.41 5.68 2.82
CA GLN A 32 19.87 5.37 4.16
C GLN A 32 19.03 4.22 4.73
N HIS A 33 19.48 2.96 4.60
CA HIS A 33 18.84 1.84 5.31
C HIS A 33 19.29 1.87 6.76
N TYR A 34 20.56 1.56 7.02
CA TYR A 34 21.25 1.73 8.31
C TYR A 34 22.47 2.62 8.13
N GLY A 35 22.90 3.33 9.18
CA GLY A 35 24.23 3.91 9.16
C GLY A 35 24.44 5.10 10.08
N ARG A 36 25.72 5.40 10.31
CA ARG A 36 26.17 6.42 11.26
C ARG A 36 27.10 7.43 10.61
N GLU A 37 26.75 8.70 10.75
CA GLU A 37 27.60 9.84 10.41
C GLU A 37 28.18 9.76 8.98
N ASN A 38 27.42 9.21 8.04
CA ASN A 38 27.80 9.20 6.62
C ASN A 38 27.71 10.61 6.04
N ILE A 39 28.44 10.88 4.96
CA ILE A 39 28.45 12.17 4.28
C ILE A 39 28.06 11.93 2.82
N VAL A 40 26.98 12.56 2.39
CA VAL A 40 26.50 12.52 1.02
C VAL A 40 26.56 13.93 0.48
N ARG A 41 27.55 14.21 -0.38
CA ARG A 41 27.77 15.55 -0.88
C ARG A 41 28.17 15.64 -2.33
N ASN A 42 27.84 16.75 -2.97
CA ASN A 42 28.26 17.04 -4.34
C ASN A 42 27.88 15.95 -5.35
N ASN A 43 26.73 15.31 -5.17
CA ASN A 43 26.20 14.30 -6.07
C ASN A 43 25.09 14.87 -6.95
N ILE A 44 24.88 14.24 -8.11
CA ILE A 44 23.72 14.48 -8.98
C ILE A 44 22.84 13.23 -8.91
N LEU A 45 21.63 13.38 -8.35
CA LEU A 45 20.63 12.31 -8.23
C LEU A 45 19.44 12.65 -9.13
N ALA A 46 19.21 11.86 -10.18
CA ALA A 46 18.28 12.24 -11.24
C ALA A 46 17.30 11.14 -11.64
N PHE A 47 16.04 11.50 -11.88
CA PHE A 47 15.07 10.64 -12.57
C PHE A 47 14.84 9.27 -11.91
N ALA A 48 14.78 9.20 -10.57
CA ALA A 48 14.33 7.97 -9.92
C ALA A 48 12.80 7.81 -10.09
N LYS A 49 12.33 6.60 -10.40
CA LYS A 49 10.93 6.35 -10.76
C LYS A 49 9.92 6.51 -9.61
N GLU A 50 10.25 5.99 -8.43
CA GLU A 50 9.32 5.98 -7.28
C GLU A 50 9.55 7.18 -6.34
N GLN A 51 10.71 7.26 -5.70
CA GLN A 51 11.13 8.38 -4.86
C GLN A 51 12.60 8.73 -5.12
N GLN A 52 13.03 9.96 -4.84
CA GLN A 52 14.43 10.37 -5.05
C GLN A 52 15.35 10.01 -3.86
N LEU A 53 14.82 10.10 -2.64
CA LEU A 53 15.54 9.82 -1.39
C LEU A 53 14.72 8.84 -0.55
N GLN A 54 15.42 7.92 0.12
CA GLN A 54 14.78 7.01 1.07
C GLN A 54 15.55 6.95 2.38
N VAL A 55 14.79 6.93 3.48
CA VAL A 55 15.29 6.55 4.81
C VAL A 55 14.44 5.40 5.33
N SER A 56 15.00 4.51 6.15
CA SER A 56 14.24 3.36 6.65
C SER A 56 14.46 3.08 8.13
N ARG A 57 15.70 3.11 8.62
CA ARG A 57 15.96 2.99 10.06
C ARG A 57 16.12 4.35 10.71
N VAL A 58 15.53 4.47 11.89
CA VAL A 58 15.72 5.59 12.81
C VAL A 58 16.66 5.09 13.90
N GLU A 59 17.78 5.77 14.07
CA GLU A 59 18.81 5.43 15.05
C GLU A 59 19.08 6.65 15.96
N ASP A 60 19.60 6.40 17.17
CA ASP A 60 19.78 7.45 18.18
C ASP A 60 20.98 8.37 17.93
N HIS A 61 21.75 8.12 16.87
CA HIS A 61 22.86 8.96 16.42
C HIS A 61 22.54 9.66 15.10
N LEU A 62 23.38 10.62 14.71
CA LEU A 62 23.30 11.22 13.38
C LEU A 62 23.46 10.11 12.32
N SER A 63 22.51 9.99 11.41
CA SER A 63 22.56 8.99 10.35
C SER A 63 23.49 9.46 9.22
N PHE A 64 23.23 10.66 8.69
CA PHE A 64 24.04 11.24 7.62
C PHE A 64 23.96 12.77 7.57
N THR A 65 24.95 13.36 6.89
CA THR A 65 24.94 14.74 6.43
C THR A 65 24.72 14.75 4.92
N PHE A 66 23.73 15.50 4.45
CA PHE A 66 23.36 15.61 3.04
C PHE A 66 23.52 17.06 2.57
N GLU A 67 24.59 17.34 1.83
CA GLU A 67 24.94 18.71 1.49
C GLU A 67 25.38 18.91 0.05
N ASN A 68 25.05 20.06 -0.53
CA ASN A 68 25.56 20.42 -1.85
C ASN A 68 25.22 19.40 -2.95
N ASN A 69 24.10 18.68 -2.84
CA ASN A 69 23.65 17.76 -3.89
C ASN A 69 22.65 18.44 -4.82
N ILE A 70 22.56 17.95 -6.06
CA ILE A 70 21.52 18.33 -7.03
C ILE A 70 20.55 17.15 -7.18
N LEU A 71 19.27 17.43 -7.02
CA LEU A 71 18.19 16.48 -7.21
C LEU A 71 17.25 17.00 -8.27
N LEU A 72 17.01 16.21 -9.32
CA LEU A 72 16.05 16.54 -10.36
C LEU A 72 15.23 15.33 -10.78
N TRP A 73 13.93 15.51 -10.96
CA TRP A 73 13.04 14.40 -11.28
C TRP A 73 11.80 14.88 -12.02
N ASP A 74 11.25 14.03 -12.86
CA ASP A 74 10.03 14.27 -13.64
C ASP A 74 8.85 13.39 -13.20
N GLU A 75 9.11 12.31 -12.48
CA GLU A 75 8.12 11.46 -11.84
C GLU A 75 8.53 11.08 -10.41
N GLY A 76 7.58 10.55 -9.64
CA GLY A 76 7.81 10.15 -8.26
C GLY A 76 7.86 11.31 -7.25
N GLU A 77 8.03 10.96 -5.98
CA GLU A 77 8.14 11.90 -4.87
C GLU A 77 9.60 12.21 -4.51
N LEU A 78 9.85 13.25 -3.72
CA LEU A 78 11.21 13.54 -3.26
C LEU A 78 11.70 12.49 -2.26
N ALA A 79 10.92 12.21 -1.23
CA ALA A 79 11.44 11.63 0.01
C ALA A 79 10.45 10.63 0.62
N ARG A 80 10.91 9.38 0.81
CA ARG A 80 10.14 8.29 1.43
C ARG A 80 10.77 7.81 2.73
N GLY A 81 9.96 7.52 3.74
CA GLY A 81 10.40 7.00 5.04
C GLY A 81 10.19 7.96 6.21
N PRO A 82 10.67 7.62 7.41
CA PRO A 82 10.46 8.40 8.65
C PRO A 82 11.32 9.67 8.73
N TRP A 83 11.14 10.62 7.81
CA TRP A 83 11.89 11.88 7.74
C TRP A 83 11.64 12.81 8.94
N ASP A 84 10.51 12.66 9.61
CA ASP A 84 10.14 13.35 10.84
C ASP A 84 10.94 12.90 12.07
N ARG A 85 11.57 11.72 12.00
CA ARG A 85 12.27 11.09 13.12
C ARG A 85 13.75 10.82 12.84
N VAL A 86 14.15 10.70 11.58
CA VAL A 86 15.54 10.45 11.22
C VAL A 86 16.44 11.62 11.64
N ARG A 87 17.59 11.32 12.21
CA ARG A 87 18.57 12.34 12.61
C ARG A 87 19.46 12.65 11.41
N VAL A 88 19.19 13.76 10.73
CA VAL A 88 19.90 14.17 9.52
C VAL A 88 20.33 15.64 9.60
N ARG A 89 21.47 15.97 8.99
CA ARG A 89 21.89 17.36 8.73
C ARG A 89 21.82 17.63 7.24
N MET A 90 21.01 18.59 6.81
CA MET A 90 20.82 18.91 5.40
C MET A 90 21.08 20.39 5.14
N ARG A 91 21.78 20.73 4.05
CA ARG A 91 22.09 22.12 3.69
C ARG A 91 22.55 22.30 2.25
N ARG A 92 22.26 23.46 1.66
CA ARG A 92 22.75 23.90 0.33
C ARG A 92 22.50 22.89 -0.80
N ASN A 93 21.41 22.14 -0.72
CA ASN A 93 20.97 21.24 -1.79
C ASN A 93 20.12 22.00 -2.81
N LEU A 94 20.12 21.54 -4.05
CA LEU A 94 19.27 22.08 -5.11
C LEU A 94 18.23 21.03 -5.51
N TYR A 95 16.95 21.38 -5.41
CA TYR A 95 15.84 20.51 -5.75
C TYR A 95 15.11 21.02 -6.98
N TRP A 96 14.82 20.14 -7.94
CA TRP A 96 14.12 20.49 -9.17
C TRP A 96 13.08 19.45 -9.60
N PRO A 97 11.82 19.59 -9.13
CA PRO A 97 10.70 18.84 -9.67
C PRO A 97 10.36 19.37 -11.07
N MET A 98 10.81 18.69 -12.12
CA MET A 98 10.62 19.10 -13.52
C MET A 98 9.15 19.14 -13.95
N HIS A 99 8.27 18.42 -13.26
CA HIS A 99 6.83 18.46 -13.48
C HIS A 99 6.14 19.63 -12.75
N GLY A 100 6.89 20.50 -12.06
CA GLY A 100 6.36 21.65 -11.33
C GLY A 100 5.63 21.31 -10.02
N GLY A 101 5.81 20.09 -9.51
CA GLY A 101 5.21 19.63 -8.26
C GLY A 101 5.89 20.22 -7.01
N PRO A 102 5.27 20.08 -5.83
CA PRO A 102 5.85 20.57 -4.59
C PRO A 102 7.03 19.72 -4.13
N VAL A 103 8.02 20.36 -3.53
CA VAL A 103 9.12 19.69 -2.80
C VAL A 103 8.62 19.42 -1.37
N ARG A 104 8.62 18.14 -0.96
CA ARG A 104 8.10 17.69 0.34
C ARG A 104 8.98 16.63 0.98
N PHE A 105 9.06 16.67 2.31
CA PHE A 105 9.70 15.64 3.14
C PHE A 105 8.64 14.97 4.01
N GLY A 106 8.17 13.79 3.58
CA GLY A 106 6.94 13.21 4.11
C GLY A 106 5.77 14.18 3.90
N ASP A 107 5.02 14.47 4.96
CA ASP A 107 3.86 15.37 4.89
C ASP A 107 4.24 16.87 4.94
N GLN A 108 5.51 17.21 5.21
CA GLN A 108 5.94 18.60 5.38
C GLN A 108 6.26 19.28 4.04
N SER A 109 5.87 20.56 3.88
CA SER A 109 6.33 21.38 2.76
C SER A 109 7.80 21.76 2.91
N PHE A 110 8.46 22.13 1.82
CA PHE A 110 9.85 22.59 1.85
C PHE A 110 10.05 23.80 2.78
N GLU A 111 9.13 24.75 2.80
CA GLU A 111 9.20 25.93 3.68
C GLU A 111 9.07 25.53 5.16
N ALA A 112 8.17 24.60 5.48
CA ALA A 112 8.02 24.08 6.84
C ALA A 112 9.27 23.30 7.28
N TRP A 113 9.83 22.50 6.38
CA TRP A 113 11.07 21.76 6.60
C TRP A 113 12.25 22.71 6.88
N GLN A 114 12.38 23.80 6.11
CA GLN A 114 13.38 24.83 6.37
C GLN A 114 13.13 25.59 7.67
N ALA A 115 11.87 25.93 7.98
CA ALA A 115 11.52 26.60 9.23
C ALA A 115 11.82 25.74 10.47
N ALA A 116 11.79 24.41 10.33
CA ALA A 116 12.20 23.47 11.36
C ALA A 116 13.74 23.36 11.54
N GLY A 117 14.52 24.10 10.74
CA GLY A 117 15.99 24.15 10.83
C GLY A 117 16.72 23.15 9.94
N HIS A 118 16.01 22.47 9.03
CA HIS A 118 16.62 21.60 8.02
C HIS A 118 16.93 22.37 6.73
N ASP A 119 17.72 21.77 5.84
CA ASP A 119 17.98 22.29 4.48
C ASP A 119 18.37 23.77 4.42
N GLU A 120 19.21 24.20 5.37
CA GLU A 120 19.69 25.58 5.43
C GLU A 120 20.41 25.96 4.13
N GLY A 121 19.96 27.05 3.50
CA GLY A 121 20.52 27.55 2.25
C GLY A 121 20.24 26.66 1.03
N SER A 122 19.41 25.62 1.14
CA SER A 122 18.93 24.86 -0.01
C SER A 122 17.92 25.67 -0.83
N LEU A 123 17.80 25.36 -2.13
CA LEU A 123 16.91 26.06 -3.06
C LEU A 123 16.06 25.08 -3.88
N VAL A 124 14.89 25.56 -4.32
CA VAL A 124 14.09 24.92 -5.38
C VAL A 124 14.24 25.76 -6.65
N ALA A 125 15.06 25.31 -7.59
CA ALA A 125 15.30 26.02 -8.84
C ALA A 125 15.88 25.08 -9.92
N ASP A 126 15.73 25.47 -11.19
CA ASP A 126 16.29 24.74 -12.32
C ASP A 126 17.83 24.67 -12.20
N PRO A 127 18.45 23.48 -12.20
CA PRO A 127 19.91 23.33 -12.18
C PRO A 127 20.58 23.83 -13.46
N MET A 128 19.84 24.08 -14.54
CA MET A 128 20.39 24.57 -15.81
C MET A 128 21.40 23.60 -16.43
N PHE A 129 21.10 22.30 -16.40
CA PHE A 129 21.86 21.31 -17.16
C PHE A 129 21.73 21.55 -18.67
N LEU A 130 22.77 21.21 -19.43
CA LEU A 130 22.75 21.33 -20.89
C LEU A 130 21.66 20.44 -21.51
N ASN A 131 21.58 19.16 -21.08
CA ASN A 131 20.54 18.24 -21.54
C ASN A 131 20.38 17.00 -20.64
N ALA A 132 19.94 17.19 -19.40
CA ALA A 132 19.84 16.09 -18.42
C ALA A 132 18.95 14.92 -18.89
N ARG A 133 17.86 15.21 -19.63
CA ARG A 133 16.96 14.16 -20.18
C ARG A 133 17.69 13.21 -21.13
N GLN A 134 18.70 13.69 -21.85
CA GLN A 134 19.55 12.88 -22.74
C GLN A 134 20.85 12.42 -22.07
N GLY A 135 21.01 12.63 -20.76
CA GLY A 135 22.19 12.22 -19.99
C GLY A 135 23.34 13.23 -19.98
N ASP A 136 23.16 14.45 -20.49
CA ASP A 136 24.16 15.51 -20.38
C ASP A 136 23.93 16.36 -19.13
N PHE A 137 24.66 16.02 -18.08
CA PHE A 137 24.60 16.66 -16.76
C PHE A 137 25.65 17.77 -16.57
N ARG A 138 26.18 18.34 -17.66
CA ARG A 138 27.02 19.53 -17.55
C ARG A 138 26.15 20.76 -17.26
N LEU A 139 26.62 21.60 -16.35
CA LEU A 139 25.90 22.82 -15.93
C LEU A 139 26.23 24.00 -16.83
N ARG A 140 25.25 24.88 -17.03
CA ARG A 140 25.51 26.22 -17.59
C ARG A 140 26.27 27.11 -16.59
N PRO A 141 27.05 28.10 -17.06
CA PRO A 141 27.88 28.95 -16.20
C PRO A 141 27.10 29.75 -15.14
N ASP A 142 25.82 30.02 -15.39
CA ASP A 142 24.91 30.77 -14.53
C ASP A 142 24.00 29.87 -13.66
N SER A 143 24.29 28.57 -13.61
CA SER A 143 23.53 27.62 -12.79
C SER A 143 23.49 28.02 -11.32
N PRO A 144 22.31 27.99 -10.66
CA PRO A 144 22.19 28.26 -9.22
C PRO A 144 22.95 27.23 -8.37
N ALA A 145 23.19 26.02 -8.89
CA ALA A 145 23.98 25.01 -8.18
C ALA A 145 25.40 25.50 -7.87
N LEU A 146 26.00 26.25 -8.79
CA LEU A 146 27.35 26.81 -8.61
C LEU A 146 27.37 27.83 -7.46
N GLY A 147 26.35 28.68 -7.37
CA GLY A 147 26.18 29.64 -6.28
C GLY A 147 25.98 28.98 -4.90
N LEU A 148 25.37 27.79 -4.87
CA LEU A 148 25.24 26.98 -3.65
C LEU A 148 26.56 26.30 -3.23
N GLY A 149 27.57 26.28 -4.09
CA GLY A 149 28.86 25.65 -3.86
C GLY A 149 28.99 24.24 -4.43
N PHE A 150 28.07 23.81 -5.29
CA PHE A 150 28.26 22.59 -6.09
C PHE A 150 29.49 22.74 -6.98
N LYS A 151 30.33 21.72 -7.00
CA LYS A 151 31.54 21.65 -7.82
C LYS A 151 31.29 20.68 -8.98
N PRO A 152 31.21 21.15 -10.23
CA PRO A 152 31.13 20.27 -11.38
C PRO A 152 32.25 19.23 -11.37
N PHE A 153 31.91 17.99 -11.70
CA PHE A 153 32.85 16.88 -11.84
C PHE A 153 32.60 16.17 -13.18
N ASP A 154 33.60 15.44 -13.67
CA ASP A 154 33.48 14.66 -14.88
C ASP A 154 32.99 13.23 -14.55
N PRO A 155 31.75 12.85 -14.92
CA PRO A 155 31.24 11.50 -14.68
C PRO A 155 32.00 10.43 -15.49
N ASP A 156 32.70 10.79 -16.57
CA ASP A 156 33.46 9.84 -17.39
C ASP A 156 34.76 9.37 -16.71
N GLU A 157 35.14 9.95 -15.57
CA GLU A 157 36.21 9.43 -14.71
C GLU A 157 35.82 8.12 -13.99
N ALA A 158 34.51 7.83 -13.92
CA ALA A 158 33.97 6.58 -13.40
C ALA A 158 34.07 5.45 -14.45
N GLY A 159 34.05 4.20 -13.97
CA GLY A 159 34.06 3.01 -14.82
C GLY A 159 35.34 2.18 -14.72
N VAL A 160 35.45 1.20 -15.62
CA VAL A 160 36.50 0.17 -15.55
C VAL A 160 37.87 0.76 -15.89
N ARG A 161 38.80 0.67 -14.93
CA ARG A 161 40.19 1.07 -15.09
C ARG A 161 41.06 -0.15 -15.37
N GLY A 162 42.21 0.04 -16.05
CA GLY A 162 43.19 -1.02 -16.30
C GLY A 162 43.30 -1.44 -17.78
N PRO A 163 43.70 -2.70 -18.05
CA PRO A 163 43.97 -3.18 -19.40
C PRO A 163 42.84 -2.91 -20.40
N ASP A 164 43.20 -2.67 -21.67
CA ASP A 164 42.22 -2.39 -22.74
C ASP A 164 41.17 -3.49 -22.87
N ALA A 165 41.53 -4.75 -22.61
CA ALA A 165 40.60 -5.86 -22.67
C ALA A 165 39.41 -5.70 -21.70
N TRP A 166 39.66 -5.22 -20.47
CA TRP A 166 38.59 -4.99 -19.49
C TRP A 166 37.70 -3.81 -19.90
N ARG A 167 38.32 -2.74 -20.40
CA ARG A 167 37.61 -1.56 -20.88
C ARG A 167 36.75 -1.85 -22.11
N ARG A 168 37.23 -2.69 -23.04
CA ARG A 168 36.43 -3.17 -24.19
C ARG A 168 35.26 -4.02 -23.73
N LEU A 169 35.51 -5.00 -22.85
CA LEU A 169 34.43 -5.86 -22.33
C LEU A 169 33.31 -5.06 -21.66
N ALA A 170 33.64 -4.05 -20.84
CA ALA A 170 32.65 -3.21 -20.17
C ALA A 170 31.87 -2.29 -21.13
N ARG A 171 32.53 -1.79 -22.17
CA ARG A 171 31.93 -0.89 -23.18
C ARG A 171 31.01 -1.63 -24.15
N ASP A 172 31.43 -2.82 -24.57
CA ASP A 172 30.80 -3.54 -25.67
C ASP A 172 29.72 -4.53 -25.18
N TYR A 173 29.47 -4.59 -23.86
CA TYR A 173 28.44 -5.46 -23.29
C TYR A 173 27.04 -4.99 -23.70
N PRO A 174 26.24 -5.82 -24.40
CA PRO A 174 24.87 -5.45 -24.77
C PRO A 174 23.96 -5.52 -23.53
N TRP A 175 23.55 -4.37 -23.03
CA TRP A 175 22.55 -4.29 -21.97
C TRP A 175 21.16 -4.55 -22.55
N PRO A 176 20.43 -5.61 -22.12
CA PRO A 176 19.08 -5.83 -22.56
C PRO A 176 18.15 -4.73 -22.03
N GLU A 177 17.07 -4.45 -22.76
CA GLU A 177 16.01 -3.57 -22.28
C GLU A 177 15.37 -4.14 -21.01
N LEU A 178 15.08 -3.28 -20.04
CA LEU A 178 14.42 -3.67 -18.80
C LEU A 178 13.00 -4.16 -19.09
N GLN A 179 12.71 -5.41 -18.75
CA GLN A 179 11.35 -5.96 -18.79
C GLN A 179 10.80 -6.08 -17.36
N LEU A 180 9.73 -5.34 -17.08
CA LEU A 180 8.98 -5.49 -15.84
C LEU A 180 7.94 -6.61 -16.00
N PRO A 181 7.80 -7.52 -15.02
CA PRO A 181 6.73 -8.51 -15.07
C PRO A 181 5.37 -7.79 -15.01
N PRO A 182 4.32 -8.33 -15.67
CA PRO A 182 2.97 -7.84 -15.46
C PRO A 182 2.57 -8.01 -13.98
N PRO A 183 1.63 -7.19 -13.47
CA PRO A 183 1.08 -7.42 -12.14
C PRO A 183 0.51 -8.85 -12.04
N PRO A 184 0.59 -9.50 -10.86
CA PRO A 184 0.02 -10.82 -10.69
C PRO A 184 -1.48 -10.79 -10.98
N PRO A 185 -2.06 -11.85 -11.55
CA PRO A 185 -3.50 -11.93 -11.73
C PRO A 185 -4.21 -11.86 -10.36
N PRO A 186 -5.44 -11.36 -10.29
CA PRO A 186 -6.20 -11.36 -9.05
C PRO A 186 -6.39 -12.81 -8.58
N LEU A 187 -5.99 -13.10 -7.34
CA LEU A 187 -6.04 -14.46 -6.81
C LEU A 187 -7.42 -14.76 -6.22
N PRO A 188 -8.07 -15.86 -6.62
CA PRO A 188 -9.31 -16.28 -5.98
C PRO A 188 -9.01 -16.69 -4.53
N ILE A 189 -9.83 -16.20 -3.60
CA ILE A 189 -9.84 -16.66 -2.21
C ILE A 189 -10.95 -17.70 -2.10
N ARG A 190 -10.63 -18.88 -1.56
CA ARG A 190 -11.60 -19.93 -1.24
C ARG A 190 -11.25 -20.51 0.12
N ASP A 191 -12.22 -20.56 1.00
CA ASP A 191 -12.06 -21.12 2.34
C ASP A 191 -13.36 -21.81 2.79
N ASP A 192 -13.33 -23.14 2.81
CA ASP A 192 -14.36 -24.00 3.38
C ASP A 192 -14.06 -24.39 4.84
N PHE A 193 -12.95 -23.88 5.40
CA PHE A 193 -12.49 -24.10 6.77
C PHE A 193 -12.15 -25.55 7.15
N GLU A 194 -12.33 -26.53 6.26
CA GLU A 194 -12.10 -27.96 6.56
C GLU A 194 -10.62 -28.30 6.81
N GLY A 195 -9.71 -27.57 6.15
CA GLY A 195 -8.27 -27.72 6.34
C GLY A 195 -7.73 -27.13 7.64
N THR A 196 -8.52 -26.30 8.32
CA THR A 196 -8.10 -25.57 9.52
C THR A 196 -8.57 -26.29 10.78
N PRO A 197 -7.70 -26.56 11.76
CA PRO A 197 -8.12 -27.20 13.02
C PRO A 197 -9.09 -26.33 13.84
N ALA A 198 -10.05 -26.95 14.50
CA ALA A 198 -10.93 -26.25 15.44
C ALA A 198 -10.15 -25.52 16.54
N GLY A 199 -10.58 -24.30 16.87
CA GLY A 199 -9.91 -23.37 17.77
C GLY A 199 -8.82 -22.50 17.12
N GLN A 200 -8.48 -22.72 15.85
CA GLN A 200 -7.52 -21.89 15.11
C GLN A 200 -8.21 -20.83 14.25
N PRO A 201 -7.58 -19.67 13.99
CA PRO A 201 -8.07 -18.73 12.98
C PRO A 201 -7.92 -19.30 11.56
N SER A 202 -8.65 -18.75 10.60
CA SER A 202 -8.43 -19.04 9.17
C SER A 202 -7.06 -18.52 8.71
N ASP A 203 -6.32 -19.33 7.95
CA ASP A 203 -5.05 -18.94 7.33
C ASP A 203 -5.24 -17.96 6.15
N ALA A 204 -6.44 -17.87 5.59
CA ALA A 204 -6.76 -17.02 4.45
C ALA A 204 -7.13 -15.57 4.85
N ALA A 205 -7.26 -15.30 6.15
CA ALA A 205 -7.83 -14.07 6.67
C ALA A 205 -6.98 -13.43 7.77
N GLU A 206 -7.06 -12.10 7.89
CA GLU A 206 -6.59 -11.40 9.08
C GLU A 206 -7.72 -11.34 10.12
N VAL A 207 -7.39 -11.73 11.36
CA VAL A 207 -8.31 -11.79 12.49
C VAL A 207 -8.00 -10.67 13.48
N HIS A 208 -9.03 -9.93 13.86
CA HIS A 208 -8.93 -8.84 14.83
C HIS A 208 -9.89 -9.07 15.99
N VAL A 209 -9.32 -9.38 17.15
CA VAL A 209 -10.01 -9.60 18.43
C VAL A 209 -9.32 -8.80 19.53
N GLU A 210 -10.05 -8.46 20.60
CA GLU A 210 -9.51 -7.77 21.78
C GLU A 210 -9.16 -8.71 22.93
N ASN A 211 -9.47 -10.00 22.78
CA ASN A 211 -9.26 -11.04 23.78
C ASN A 211 -9.99 -10.76 25.11
N ARG A 212 -11.21 -10.21 25.03
CA ARG A 212 -12.06 -9.90 26.20
C ARG A 212 -13.33 -10.76 26.24
N GLY A 213 -13.25 -11.96 25.66
CA GLY A 213 -14.35 -12.91 25.51
C GLY A 213 -14.82 -13.08 24.06
N ASP A 214 -14.43 -12.13 23.20
CA ASP A 214 -14.59 -12.21 21.76
C ASP A 214 -13.61 -13.22 21.14
N THR A 215 -14.01 -13.85 20.05
CA THR A 215 -13.15 -14.77 19.29
C THR A 215 -13.53 -14.81 17.82
N ILE A 216 -12.56 -15.14 16.97
CA ILE A 216 -12.80 -15.59 15.60
C ILE A 216 -11.93 -16.83 15.38
N ALA A 217 -12.57 -17.98 15.25
CA ALA A 217 -11.87 -19.26 15.12
C ALA A 217 -12.75 -20.29 14.42
N VAL A 218 -12.10 -21.25 13.76
CA VAL A 218 -12.76 -22.42 13.19
C VAL A 218 -13.32 -23.30 14.32
N THR A 219 -14.49 -23.87 14.10
CA THR A 219 -15.25 -24.67 15.07
C THR A 219 -15.82 -25.90 14.40
N ASP A 220 -16.05 -26.96 15.18
CA ASP A 220 -16.72 -28.20 14.77
C ASP A 220 -18.16 -28.32 15.33
N THR A 221 -18.70 -27.23 15.88
CA THR A 221 -20.03 -27.21 16.54
C THR A 221 -21.19 -27.20 15.56
N THR A 222 -21.02 -26.58 14.39
CA THR A 222 -21.99 -26.49 13.30
C THR A 222 -21.24 -26.18 12.01
N ALA A 223 -21.77 -26.63 10.88
CA ALA A 223 -21.26 -26.29 9.55
C ALA A 223 -22.41 -26.28 8.53
N ALA A 224 -22.28 -25.51 7.45
CA ALA A 224 -23.22 -25.55 6.33
C ALA A 224 -22.96 -26.79 5.47
N SER A 225 -21.69 -27.14 5.33
CA SER A 225 -21.22 -28.39 4.74
C SER A 225 -20.03 -28.95 5.52
N GLY A 226 -19.68 -30.22 5.31
CA GLY A 226 -18.53 -30.80 6.00
C GLY A 226 -18.71 -30.90 7.51
N ARG A 227 -17.68 -30.52 8.27
CA ARG A 227 -17.63 -30.58 9.74
C ARG A 227 -17.21 -29.27 10.39
N HIS A 228 -16.50 -28.41 9.69
CA HIS A 228 -15.94 -27.18 10.22
C HIS A 228 -16.64 -25.95 9.64
N SER A 229 -16.72 -24.90 10.45
CA SER A 229 -17.07 -23.56 9.98
C SER A 229 -16.32 -22.53 10.82
N LEU A 230 -16.32 -21.26 10.43
CA LEU A 230 -15.71 -20.20 11.22
C LEU A 230 -16.75 -19.56 12.15
N GLU A 231 -16.52 -19.59 13.47
CA GLU A 231 -17.28 -18.83 14.47
C GLU A 231 -16.68 -17.44 14.65
N ILE A 232 -17.51 -16.41 14.52
CA ILE A 232 -17.26 -15.05 15.05
C ILE A 232 -18.14 -14.89 16.28
N ARG A 233 -17.51 -14.76 17.46
CA ARG A 233 -18.22 -14.53 18.73
C ARG A 233 -17.88 -13.15 19.27
N ASP A 234 -18.91 -12.36 19.47
CA ASP A 234 -18.83 -11.03 20.08
C ASP A 234 -18.88 -11.12 21.62
N ALA A 235 -18.58 -10.01 22.30
CA ALA A 235 -18.59 -9.89 23.75
C ALA A 235 -18.97 -8.47 24.22
N PRO A 236 -19.55 -8.33 25.43
CA PRO A 236 -19.73 -7.01 26.02
C PRO A 236 -18.37 -6.39 26.42
N GLY A 237 -18.26 -5.06 26.37
CA GLY A 237 -17.11 -4.33 26.91
C GLY A 237 -15.87 -4.27 26.00
N LEU A 238 -16.02 -4.60 24.71
CA LEU A 238 -15.00 -4.31 23.70
C LEU A 238 -14.83 -2.80 23.52
N GLU A 239 -13.58 -2.37 23.38
CA GLU A 239 -13.20 -0.97 23.24
C GLU A 239 -13.61 -0.42 21.86
N ARG A 240 -13.43 -1.24 20.82
CA ARG A 240 -13.76 -0.89 19.44
C ARG A 240 -15.07 -1.55 19.05
N ALA A 241 -16.04 -0.73 18.68
CA ALA A 241 -17.36 -1.21 18.26
C ALA A 241 -17.34 -2.05 16.97
N PHE A 242 -16.21 -2.10 16.26
CA PHE A 242 -16.00 -2.88 15.04
C PHE A 242 -15.14 -4.14 15.29
N ASN A 243 -14.90 -4.49 16.56
CA ASN A 243 -14.32 -5.77 16.93
C ASN A 243 -15.42 -6.65 17.54
N PRO A 244 -15.36 -7.97 17.34
CA PRO A 244 -14.39 -8.69 16.51
C PRO A 244 -14.65 -8.51 14.99
N HIS A 245 -13.60 -8.52 14.18
CA HIS A 245 -13.74 -8.55 12.73
C HIS A 245 -12.68 -9.39 12.00
N LEU A 246 -13.10 -9.92 10.85
CA LEU A 246 -12.33 -10.77 9.95
C LEU A 246 -12.12 -10.06 8.62
N VAL A 247 -10.93 -10.17 8.03
CA VAL A 247 -10.53 -9.44 6.82
C VAL A 247 -9.90 -10.34 5.77
N TYR A 248 -10.36 -10.18 4.52
CA TYR A 248 -9.72 -10.75 3.33
C TYR A 248 -9.20 -9.65 2.40
N ARG A 249 -8.08 -9.89 1.72
CA ARG A 249 -7.44 -8.95 0.77
C ARG A 249 -7.36 -9.50 -0.65
N PRO A 250 -8.48 -9.51 -1.39
CA PRO A 250 -8.50 -10.03 -2.76
C PRO A 250 -7.67 -9.17 -3.73
N ASN A 251 -7.56 -7.85 -3.52
CA ASN A 251 -6.83 -6.90 -4.37
C ASN A 251 -7.28 -6.90 -5.85
N HIS A 252 -8.57 -7.09 -6.10
CA HIS A 252 -9.13 -7.06 -7.46
C HIS A 252 -9.26 -5.60 -7.93
N ARG A 253 -8.75 -5.28 -9.12
CA ARG A 253 -8.67 -3.88 -9.63
C ARG A 253 -9.68 -3.55 -10.72
N GLU A 254 -10.05 -4.53 -11.54
CA GLU A 254 -10.93 -4.35 -12.68
C GLU A 254 -11.84 -5.57 -12.91
N GLY A 255 -12.84 -5.41 -13.77
CA GLY A 255 -13.75 -6.47 -14.17
C GLY A 255 -14.91 -6.63 -13.19
N GLN A 256 -15.31 -7.87 -12.92
CA GLN A 256 -16.37 -8.18 -11.96
C GLN A 256 -15.83 -9.12 -10.90
N THR A 257 -16.25 -8.93 -9.65
CA THR A 257 -15.96 -9.86 -8.55
C THR A 257 -17.26 -10.46 -8.04
N ARG A 258 -17.22 -11.76 -7.80
CA ARG A 258 -18.25 -12.50 -7.08
C ARG A 258 -17.72 -12.92 -5.73
N MET A 259 -18.53 -12.69 -4.70
CA MET A 259 -18.34 -13.24 -3.38
C MET A 259 -19.53 -14.10 -2.99
N GLU A 260 -19.26 -15.29 -2.49
CA GLU A 260 -20.27 -16.21 -1.96
C GLU A 260 -19.82 -16.73 -0.60
N PHE A 261 -20.78 -16.96 0.28
CA PHE A 261 -20.54 -17.54 1.59
C PHE A 261 -21.86 -18.04 2.18
N ASP A 262 -21.79 -19.06 3.00
CA ASP A 262 -22.89 -19.49 3.85
C ASP A 262 -22.80 -18.80 5.21
N LEU A 263 -23.95 -18.43 5.75
CA LEU A 263 -24.09 -17.61 6.94
C LEU A 263 -25.13 -18.20 7.88
N ARG A 264 -24.79 -18.30 9.17
CA ARG A 264 -25.74 -18.60 10.25
C ARG A 264 -25.57 -17.58 11.36
N LEU A 265 -26.68 -16.99 11.82
CA LEU A 265 -26.69 -15.91 12.81
C LEU A 265 -27.51 -16.32 14.04
N GLU A 266 -26.97 -16.15 15.25
CA GLU A 266 -27.76 -16.23 16.48
C GLU A 266 -28.72 -15.03 16.60
N THR A 267 -29.81 -15.22 17.35
CA THR A 267 -30.73 -14.13 17.69
C THR A 267 -29.98 -12.96 18.35
N ASN A 268 -30.16 -11.75 17.83
CA ASN A 268 -29.48 -10.48 18.20
C ASN A 268 -28.03 -10.31 17.70
N ALA A 269 -27.49 -11.22 16.90
CA ALA A 269 -26.23 -10.95 16.21
C ALA A 269 -26.32 -9.67 15.37
N TRP A 270 -25.20 -8.96 15.24
CA TRP A 270 -25.07 -7.80 14.38
C TRP A 270 -23.81 -7.94 13.53
N LEU A 271 -24.00 -8.40 12.30
CA LEU A 271 -22.94 -8.55 11.31
C LEU A 271 -23.03 -7.46 10.25
N VAL A 272 -21.91 -6.85 9.91
CA VAL A 272 -21.75 -6.00 8.73
C VAL A 272 -20.75 -6.66 7.81
N VAL A 273 -21.15 -6.87 6.56
CA VAL A 273 -20.28 -7.34 5.49
C VAL A 273 -20.04 -6.18 4.54
N GLU A 274 -18.78 -5.77 4.37
CA GLU A 274 -18.48 -4.62 3.51
C GLU A 274 -17.24 -4.83 2.65
N TRP A 275 -17.25 -4.17 1.50
CA TRP A 275 -16.13 -4.08 0.57
C TRP A 275 -15.53 -2.68 0.66
N ARG A 276 -14.20 -2.58 0.68
CA ARG A 276 -13.49 -1.30 0.73
C ARG A 276 -12.39 -1.20 -0.32
N ASP A 277 -12.21 0.02 -0.76
CA ASP A 277 -11.19 0.52 -1.68
C ASP A 277 -10.31 1.49 -0.89
N TYR A 278 -8.98 1.33 -0.92
CA TYR A 278 -8.02 2.13 -0.15
C TYR A 278 -7.23 3.16 -0.98
N GLN A 279 -7.63 3.42 -2.21
CA GLN A 279 -6.95 4.40 -3.06
C GLN A 279 -7.18 5.84 -2.56
N GLY A 280 -6.12 6.67 -2.63
CA GLY A 280 -6.19 8.11 -2.36
C GLY A 280 -6.07 8.52 -0.88
N GLY A 281 -5.43 7.71 -0.03
CA GLY A 281 -5.08 8.08 1.35
C GLY A 281 -6.19 7.85 2.40
N GLY A 282 -7.31 7.25 2.02
CA GLY A 282 -8.40 6.84 2.89
C GLY A 282 -9.20 5.69 2.26
N TYR A 283 -10.24 5.19 2.93
CA TYR A 283 -11.07 4.12 2.38
C TYR A 283 -12.43 4.61 1.84
N ARG A 284 -12.93 3.92 0.82
CA ARG A 284 -14.23 4.14 0.18
C ARG A 284 -15.03 2.84 0.25
N THR A 285 -16.21 2.87 0.86
CA THR A 285 -17.06 1.69 1.02
C THR A 285 -17.88 1.43 -0.25
N GLY A 286 -17.81 0.20 -0.76
CA GLY A 286 -18.55 -0.30 -1.93
C GLY A 286 -19.84 -1.02 -1.53
N PRO A 287 -20.03 -2.28 -1.93
CA PRO A 287 -21.06 -3.17 -1.37
C PRO A 287 -21.03 -3.20 0.16
N MET A 288 -22.22 -3.12 0.75
CA MET A 288 -22.41 -3.19 2.20
C MET A 288 -23.73 -3.89 2.49
N VAL A 289 -23.66 -4.96 3.28
CA VAL A 289 -24.82 -5.75 3.73
C VAL A 289 -24.81 -5.77 5.25
N VAL A 290 -25.94 -5.42 5.87
CA VAL A 290 -26.07 -5.42 7.32
C VAL A 290 -27.10 -6.44 7.75
N PHE A 291 -26.72 -7.31 8.67
CA PHE A 291 -27.59 -8.28 9.33
C PHE A 291 -27.71 -7.89 10.79
N ARG A 292 -28.90 -7.50 11.23
CA ARG A 292 -29.10 -7.04 12.61
C ARG A 292 -30.54 -7.24 13.05
N GLN A 293 -30.75 -7.64 14.30
CA GLN A 293 -32.09 -7.72 14.91
C GLN A 293 -33.09 -8.56 14.09
N GLY A 294 -32.63 -9.68 13.53
CA GLY A 294 -33.47 -10.55 12.69
C GLY A 294 -33.84 -9.96 11.33
N ARG A 295 -33.08 -8.97 10.86
CA ARG A 295 -33.34 -8.28 9.60
C ARG A 295 -32.09 -8.15 8.74
N LEU A 296 -32.32 -8.21 7.43
CA LEU A 296 -31.42 -7.79 6.37
C LEU A 296 -31.66 -6.31 6.08
N GLU A 297 -30.59 -5.53 6.07
CA GLU A 297 -30.59 -4.12 5.68
C GLU A 297 -29.61 -3.93 4.52
N LEU A 298 -30.09 -3.31 3.44
CA LEU A 298 -29.31 -2.95 2.26
C LEU A 298 -29.47 -1.45 2.00
N PRO A 299 -28.45 -0.77 1.46
CA PRO A 299 -28.51 0.66 1.18
C PRO A 299 -29.73 1.05 0.34
N GLY A 300 -30.59 1.92 0.88
CA GLY A 300 -31.76 2.44 0.18
C GLY A 300 -32.94 1.46 0.05
N GLN A 301 -32.88 0.29 0.69
CA GLN A 301 -33.96 -0.70 0.67
C GLN A 301 -34.64 -0.82 2.04
N PRO A 302 -35.94 -1.12 2.10
CA PRO A 302 -36.61 -1.40 3.37
C PRO A 302 -36.06 -2.71 4.00
N PRO A 303 -35.89 -2.76 5.34
CA PRO A 303 -35.39 -3.96 6.02
C PRO A 303 -36.28 -5.19 5.78
N ARG A 304 -35.65 -6.34 5.49
CA ARG A 304 -36.36 -7.62 5.27
C ARG A 304 -36.17 -8.55 6.46
N PRO A 305 -37.19 -9.30 6.90
CA PRO A 305 -37.02 -10.30 7.94
C PRO A 305 -36.09 -11.42 7.47
N LEU A 306 -35.34 -12.01 8.40
CA LEU A 306 -34.47 -13.15 8.15
C LEU A 306 -34.75 -14.27 9.17
N PRO A 307 -34.71 -15.55 8.73
CA PRO A 307 -34.68 -16.66 9.66
C PRO A 307 -33.35 -16.67 10.42
N MET A 308 -33.43 -16.76 11.75
CA MET A 308 -32.26 -16.88 12.63
C MET A 308 -31.95 -18.36 12.87
N ASP A 309 -30.71 -18.66 13.25
CA ASP A 309 -30.27 -20.02 13.60
C ASP A 309 -30.50 -21.05 12.45
N ARG A 310 -30.44 -20.56 11.21
CA ARG A 310 -30.49 -21.35 9.97
C ARG A 310 -29.31 -20.92 9.08
N TRP A 311 -28.80 -21.86 8.28
CA TRP A 311 -27.80 -21.55 7.26
C TRP A 311 -28.46 -20.88 6.06
N LEU A 312 -27.84 -19.81 5.59
CA LEU A 312 -28.29 -18.97 4.49
C LEU A 312 -27.14 -18.78 3.52
N HIS A 313 -27.38 -19.06 2.25
CA HIS A 313 -26.41 -18.84 1.20
C HIS A 313 -26.50 -17.41 0.69
N CYS A 314 -25.39 -16.66 0.78
CA CYS A 314 -25.29 -15.27 0.34
C CYS A 314 -24.40 -15.17 -0.90
N ARG A 315 -24.80 -14.34 -1.87
CA ARG A 315 -24.01 -14.01 -3.05
C ARG A 315 -24.02 -12.51 -3.29
N ILE A 316 -22.84 -11.92 -3.43
CA ILE A 316 -22.61 -10.52 -3.81
C ILE A 316 -21.86 -10.50 -5.14
N VAL A 317 -22.32 -9.71 -6.11
CA VAL A 317 -21.61 -9.49 -7.37
C VAL A 317 -21.46 -7.99 -7.61
N GLY A 318 -20.23 -7.52 -7.79
CA GLY A 318 -19.91 -6.11 -7.98
C GLY A 318 -18.89 -5.89 -9.10
N GLY A 319 -19.12 -4.86 -9.92
CA GLY A 319 -18.17 -4.42 -10.93
C GLY A 319 -17.06 -3.51 -10.35
N LEU A 320 -15.85 -3.61 -10.89
CA LEU A 320 -14.64 -2.90 -10.49
C LEU A 320 -13.98 -2.19 -11.70
N GLY A 321 -13.31 -1.06 -11.42
CA GLY A 321 -12.66 -0.22 -12.41
C GLY A 321 -13.60 0.75 -13.14
N ASP A 322 -13.04 1.51 -14.08
CA ASP A 322 -13.75 2.62 -14.75
C ASP A 322 -14.85 2.17 -15.73
N ARG A 323 -14.75 0.92 -16.21
CA ARG A 323 -15.69 0.33 -17.19
C ARG A 323 -16.75 -0.55 -16.54
N ALA A 324 -16.76 -0.66 -15.22
CA ALA A 324 -17.71 -1.49 -14.50
C ALA A 324 -19.16 -1.02 -14.67
N PRO A 325 -20.12 -1.96 -14.78
CA PRO A 325 -21.53 -1.61 -14.69
C PRO A 325 -21.83 -0.92 -13.35
N ALA A 326 -22.76 0.04 -13.40
CA ALA A 326 -23.12 0.80 -12.21
C ALA A 326 -23.86 -0.09 -11.19
N GLY A 327 -23.30 -0.17 -9.98
CA GLY A 327 -23.93 -0.85 -8.85
C GLY A 327 -23.48 -2.31 -8.66
N TRP A 328 -24.20 -3.01 -7.80
CA TRP A 328 -23.92 -4.38 -7.41
C TRP A 328 -25.22 -5.14 -7.14
N SER A 329 -25.15 -6.47 -7.10
CA SER A 329 -26.28 -7.32 -6.78
C SER A 329 -26.05 -8.15 -5.52
N PHE A 330 -27.14 -8.47 -4.85
CA PHE A 330 -27.18 -9.28 -3.66
C PHE A 330 -28.26 -10.34 -3.77
N GLN A 331 -27.89 -11.59 -3.55
CA GLN A 331 -28.81 -12.70 -3.42
C GLN A 331 -28.61 -13.37 -2.07
N LEU A 332 -29.73 -13.76 -1.45
CA LEU A 332 -29.75 -14.56 -0.24
C LEU A 332 -30.80 -15.66 -0.39
N THR A 333 -30.41 -16.90 -0.14
CA THR A 333 -31.30 -18.06 -0.23
C THR A 333 -31.18 -18.94 1.00
N GLY A 334 -32.29 -19.54 1.42
CA GLY A 334 -32.39 -20.50 2.49
C GLY A 334 -33.68 -21.30 2.34
N GLU A 335 -33.97 -22.19 3.28
CA GLU A 335 -35.13 -23.10 3.23
C GLU A 335 -36.47 -22.35 3.02
N ASP A 336 -36.68 -21.26 3.76
CA ASP A 336 -37.94 -20.49 3.76
C ASP A 336 -37.76 -19.03 3.30
N VAL A 337 -36.61 -18.69 2.71
CA VAL A 337 -36.31 -17.30 2.31
C VAL A 337 -35.55 -17.26 0.99
N ALA A 338 -35.99 -16.39 0.09
CA ALA A 338 -35.30 -16.06 -1.13
C ALA A 338 -35.39 -14.54 -1.35
N ILE A 339 -34.23 -13.90 -1.44
CA ILE A 339 -34.08 -12.46 -1.65
C ILE A 339 -33.14 -12.27 -2.83
N ASP A 340 -33.53 -11.41 -3.76
CA ASP A 340 -32.71 -11.03 -4.91
C ASP A 340 -32.86 -9.52 -5.13
N PHE A 341 -31.73 -8.80 -5.09
CA PHE A 341 -31.62 -7.39 -5.41
C PHE A 341 -30.57 -7.16 -6.48
N GLN A 342 -30.90 -6.31 -7.44
CA GLN A 342 -30.03 -5.93 -8.55
C GLN A 342 -29.84 -4.41 -8.56
N GLY A 343 -28.68 -3.94 -9.04
CA GLY A 343 -28.42 -2.52 -9.26
C GLY A 343 -28.36 -1.67 -7.99
N LEU A 344 -27.94 -2.25 -6.85
CA LEU A 344 -27.73 -1.50 -5.61
C LEU A 344 -26.57 -0.51 -5.79
N PRO A 345 -26.68 0.74 -5.31
CA PRO A 345 -25.55 1.67 -5.37
C PRO A 345 -24.46 1.27 -4.35
N PRO A 346 -23.18 1.54 -4.63
CA PRO A 346 -22.15 1.46 -3.59
C PRO A 346 -22.41 2.52 -2.51
N ALA A 347 -22.00 2.25 -1.26
CA ALA A 347 -22.15 3.20 -0.15
C ALA A 347 -21.40 4.53 -0.41
N ARG A 348 -20.31 4.48 -1.19
CA ARG A 348 -19.57 5.63 -1.72
C ARG A 348 -19.44 5.50 -3.24
N LYS A 349 -19.92 6.50 -3.98
CA LYS A 349 -19.86 6.55 -5.46
C LYS A 349 -18.43 6.45 -6.04
N ALA A 350 -17.42 6.77 -5.23
CA ALA A 350 -16.02 6.74 -5.62
C ALA A 350 -15.35 5.37 -5.42
N PHE A 351 -16.06 4.35 -4.93
CA PHE A 351 -15.55 2.97 -4.87
C PHE A 351 -15.23 2.46 -6.29
N ARG A 352 -14.01 1.94 -6.49
CA ARG A 352 -13.52 1.46 -7.79
C ARG A 352 -12.85 0.10 -7.71
N GLU A 353 -12.11 -0.17 -6.64
CA GLU A 353 -11.28 -1.38 -6.52
C GLU A 353 -11.63 -2.14 -5.24
N LEU A 354 -11.40 -3.46 -5.24
CA LEU A 354 -11.64 -4.30 -4.07
C LEU A 354 -10.32 -4.67 -3.40
N ASP A 355 -9.88 -3.81 -2.48
CA ASP A 355 -8.71 -4.05 -1.66
C ASP A 355 -9.01 -4.97 -0.48
N TRP A 356 -10.23 -4.86 0.05
CA TRP A 356 -10.56 -5.33 1.39
C TRP A 356 -12.01 -5.78 1.46
N VAL A 357 -12.23 -6.98 2.01
CA VAL A 357 -13.54 -7.52 2.35
C VAL A 357 -13.54 -7.82 3.83
N GLY A 358 -14.57 -7.38 4.54
CA GLY A 358 -14.66 -7.62 5.98
C GLY A 358 -16.00 -8.14 6.44
N PHE A 359 -15.92 -8.99 7.46
CA PHE A 359 -17.03 -9.46 8.27
C PHE A 359 -16.84 -8.88 9.67
N ILE A 360 -17.67 -7.91 10.02
CA ILE A 360 -17.52 -7.10 11.24
C ILE A 360 -18.70 -7.39 12.15
N SER A 361 -18.42 -7.90 13.35
CA SER A 361 -19.44 -7.95 14.39
C SER A 361 -19.47 -6.60 15.13
N ASN A 362 -20.65 -5.96 15.11
CA ASN A 362 -20.91 -4.70 15.81
C ASN A 362 -21.82 -4.93 17.04
N ALA A 363 -21.98 -6.17 17.49
CA ALA A 363 -22.78 -6.44 18.67
C ALA A 363 -22.08 -5.88 19.91
N ARG A 364 -22.82 -5.79 21.02
CA ARG A 364 -22.29 -5.31 22.31
C ARG A 364 -22.60 -6.28 23.44
N GLN A 365 -22.84 -7.51 23.05
CA GLN A 365 -23.26 -8.62 23.89
C GLN A 365 -22.76 -9.90 23.26
N THR A 366 -22.72 -10.98 24.03
CA THR A 366 -22.30 -12.27 23.49
C THR A 366 -23.33 -12.80 22.50
N THR A 367 -22.91 -12.87 21.25
CA THR A 367 -23.66 -13.46 20.13
C THR A 367 -22.67 -14.13 19.19
N ARG A 368 -23.14 -15.15 18.48
CA ARG A 368 -22.34 -15.86 17.48
C ARG A 368 -22.87 -15.66 16.07
N VAL A 369 -21.92 -15.62 15.15
CA VAL A 369 -22.11 -15.70 13.71
C VAL A 369 -21.22 -16.83 13.21
N TYR A 370 -21.73 -17.65 12.30
CA TYR A 370 -20.95 -18.68 11.64
C TYR A 370 -20.86 -18.42 10.14
N LEU A 371 -19.67 -18.60 9.59
CA LEU A 371 -19.37 -18.47 8.16
C LEU A 371 -18.85 -19.81 7.64
N ASP A 372 -19.28 -20.19 6.44
CA ASP A 372 -18.81 -21.39 5.77
C ASP A 372 -18.73 -21.16 4.24
N ASN A 373 -18.02 -22.02 3.51
CA ASN A 373 -17.92 -22.03 2.05
C ASN A 373 -17.61 -20.68 1.39
N LEU A 374 -16.70 -19.89 1.97
CA LEU A 374 -16.36 -18.57 1.44
C LEU A 374 -15.63 -18.69 0.11
N GLN A 375 -16.07 -17.91 -0.87
CA GLN A 375 -15.36 -17.69 -2.12
C GLN A 375 -15.36 -16.20 -2.46
N ILE A 376 -14.21 -15.64 -2.81
CA ILE A 376 -14.06 -14.30 -3.39
C ILE A 376 -13.25 -14.46 -4.66
N VAL A 377 -13.91 -14.39 -5.81
CA VAL A 377 -13.29 -14.74 -7.10
C VAL A 377 -13.59 -13.67 -8.14
N PRO A 378 -12.66 -13.39 -9.07
CA PRO A 378 -13.01 -12.70 -10.30
C PRO A 378 -14.12 -13.50 -10.99
N SER A 379 -15.21 -12.83 -11.35
CA SER A 379 -16.22 -13.47 -12.19
C SER A 379 -15.72 -13.42 -13.62
N GLU A 380 -15.61 -14.59 -14.26
CA GLU A 380 -15.57 -14.64 -15.72
C GLU A 380 -16.92 -14.11 -16.24
N GLU A 381 -16.88 -13.25 -17.26
CA GLU A 381 -18.08 -12.74 -17.94
C GLU A 381 -18.89 -13.84 -18.60
#